data_AF-A0AA43BTH2-F1
#
_entry.id   AF-A0AA43BTH2-F1
#
_cell.length_a   1.000
_cell.length_b   1.000
_cell.length_c   1.000
_cell.angle_alpha   90.00
_cell.angle_beta   90.00
_cell.angle_gamma   90.00
#
_symmetry.space_group_name_H-M   'P 1'
#
loop_
_entity.id
_entity.type
_entity.pdbx_description
1 polymer ?
#
loop_
_entity_poly.entity_id
_entity_poly.type
_entity_poly.pdbx_seq_one_letter_code
_entity_poly.pdbx_strand_id
1 'polypeptide(L)'
;MSEVRWLRASYWVGAIADAMAGVLMLFPDAATVVYGITGFEPGPDYHYAMGLGASLMLGWTVLLLWADQRPVERRGILLITVFVIFGMALAGAYAVDSGLMALPRMIPTWVFQAFLVVLFSYSYWRSRAAVAAKGEGTTTLAAAAAEFLSQGRFAVAGVSRAGNSPANLIYRKLKEGGRQVFATNPNAETVEGDPCYRSLLELPERVDAVVIATHPDKSIEVARQCKEAGVHYVWFHRSIDGGSVSDEALAFCRDYGAFVIPGGCPMMHLMPVDFGHRCMRGVLNLTGRLPKEIT
;
A
#
# COMPACT_ATOMS: atom_id res chain seq x y z
N MET A 1 1.59 7.06 -17.85
CA MET A 1 2.92 7.74 -17.95
C MET A 1 2.85 9.25 -17.73
N SER A 2 1.78 9.94 -18.15
CA SER A 2 1.55 11.39 -17.93
C SER A 2 1.51 11.81 -16.45
N GLU A 3 0.92 10.97 -15.59
CA GLU A 3 0.62 11.32 -14.19
C GLU A 3 1.86 11.50 -13.32
N VAL A 4 2.90 10.70 -13.58
CA VAL A 4 4.18 10.79 -12.88
C VAL A 4 4.97 12.03 -13.31
N ARG A 5 4.76 12.53 -14.53
CA ARG A 5 5.49 13.71 -15.05
C ARG A 5 5.20 14.96 -14.23
N TRP A 6 3.96 15.16 -13.80
CA TRP A 6 3.57 16.31 -12.97
C TRP A 6 4.23 16.28 -11.59
N LEU A 7 4.25 15.11 -10.94
CA LEU A 7 4.95 14.94 -9.66
C LEU A 7 6.44 15.25 -9.79
N ARG A 8 7.12 14.67 -10.79
CA ARG A 8 8.54 14.92 -11.03
C ARG A 8 8.83 16.40 -11.29
N ALA A 9 8.03 17.03 -12.15
CA ALA A 9 8.14 18.46 -12.41
C ALA A 9 7.97 19.28 -11.12
N SER A 10 6.99 18.95 -10.28
CA SER A 10 6.79 19.61 -8.99
C SER A 10 7.99 19.45 -8.05
N TYR A 11 8.57 18.26 -7.93
CA TYR A 11 9.75 18.05 -7.09
C TYR A 11 10.95 18.86 -7.55
N TRP A 12 11.21 18.89 -8.86
CA TRP A 12 12.31 19.67 -9.43
C TRP A 12 12.09 21.17 -9.30
N VAL A 13 10.88 21.66 -9.59
CA VAL A 13 10.54 23.08 -9.41
C VAL A 13 10.72 23.51 -7.95
N GLY A 14 10.26 22.70 -6.99
CA GLY A 14 10.46 22.97 -5.57
C GLY A 14 11.93 22.94 -5.17
N ALA A 15 12.69 21.92 -5.59
CA ALA A 15 14.11 21.80 -5.28
C ALA A 15 14.92 22.99 -5.82
N ILE A 16 14.61 23.47 -7.04
CA ILE A 16 15.26 24.64 -7.62
C ILE A 16 14.88 25.91 -6.83
N ALA A 17 13.60 26.05 -6.47
CA ALA A 17 13.13 27.19 -5.68
C ALA A 17 13.84 27.27 -4.32
N ASP A 18 13.95 26.14 -3.61
CA ASP A 18 14.62 26.06 -2.31
C ASP A 18 16.12 26.31 -2.44
N ALA A 19 16.78 25.72 -3.45
CA ALA A 19 18.20 25.94 -3.69
C ALA A 19 18.50 27.42 -3.96
N MET A 20 17.68 28.07 -4.79
CA MET A 20 17.79 29.50 -5.07
C MET A 20 17.54 30.34 -3.82
N ALA A 21 16.51 30.02 -3.03
CA ALA A 21 16.24 30.69 -1.77
C ALA A 21 17.41 30.55 -0.78
N GLY A 22 17.99 29.36 -0.66
CA GLY A 22 19.18 29.11 0.17
C GLY A 22 20.39 29.94 -0.25
N VAL A 23 20.63 30.07 -1.56
CA VAL A 23 21.68 30.97 -2.08
C VAL A 23 21.41 32.42 -1.69
N LEU A 24 20.17 32.91 -1.89
CA LEU A 24 19.83 34.30 -1.53
C LEU A 24 19.95 34.56 -0.01
N MET A 25 19.71 33.55 0.83
CA MET A 25 19.92 33.66 2.27
C MET A 25 21.40 33.71 2.66
N LEU A 26 22.26 32.94 1.99
CA LEU A 26 23.70 32.91 2.28
C LEU A 26 24.46 34.13 1.75
N PHE A 27 23.95 34.74 0.68
CA PHE A 27 24.61 35.85 -0.02
C PHE A 27 23.70 37.10 -0.02
N PRO A 28 23.78 37.96 1.01
CA PRO A 28 22.94 39.14 1.13
C PRO A 28 23.02 40.07 -0.08
N ASP A 29 24.19 40.21 -0.69
CA ASP A 29 24.39 41.02 -1.90
C ASP A 29 23.58 40.49 -3.10
N ALA A 30 23.40 39.16 -3.19
CA ALA A 30 22.54 38.59 -4.22
C ALA A 30 21.06 38.89 -3.91
N ALA A 31 20.67 38.85 -2.64
CA ALA A 31 19.30 39.18 -2.22
C ALA A 31 18.97 40.66 -2.44
N THR A 32 19.91 41.59 -2.17
CA THR A 32 19.68 43.02 -2.40
C THR A 32 19.44 43.33 -3.89
N VAL A 33 20.18 42.66 -4.78
CA VAL A 33 19.96 42.77 -6.23
C VAL A 33 18.60 42.21 -6.64
N VAL A 34 18.23 41.01 -6.16
CA VAL A 34 16.96 40.34 -6.53
C VAL A 34 15.73 41.10 -6.02
N TYR A 35 15.78 41.60 -4.79
CA TYR A 35 14.65 42.28 -4.16
C TYR A 35 14.68 43.81 -4.28
N GLY A 36 15.72 44.37 -4.93
CA GLY A 36 15.89 45.81 -5.11
C GLY A 36 16.03 46.56 -3.78
N ILE A 37 16.72 45.97 -2.81
CA ILE A 37 16.92 46.55 -1.47
C ILE A 37 18.19 47.41 -1.50
N THR A 38 18.05 48.71 -1.27
CA THR A 38 19.16 49.66 -1.21
C THR A 38 19.53 50.00 0.23
N GLY A 39 20.83 50.11 0.53
CA GLY A 39 21.31 50.51 1.86
C GLY A 39 21.14 49.44 2.95
N PHE A 40 21.11 48.16 2.56
CA PHE A 40 21.02 47.05 3.49
C PHE A 40 22.41 46.63 3.97
N GLU A 41 22.68 46.83 5.26
CA GLU A 41 23.90 46.39 5.93
C GLU A 41 23.57 45.28 6.95
N PRO A 42 23.71 43.99 6.60
CA PRO A 42 23.33 42.89 7.48
C PRO A 42 24.27 42.79 8.70
N GLY A 43 23.69 42.83 9.90
CA GLY A 43 24.40 42.57 11.15
C GLY A 43 24.60 41.07 11.45
N PRO A 44 25.37 40.72 12.51
CA PRO A 44 25.62 39.33 12.89
C PRO A 44 24.35 38.50 13.13
N ASP A 45 23.30 39.11 13.73
CA ASP A 45 22.03 38.44 14.00
C ASP A 45 21.29 38.05 12.71
N TYR A 46 21.39 38.88 11.67
CA TYR A 46 20.83 38.57 10.36
C TYR A 46 21.55 37.39 9.72
N HIS A 47 22.89 37.39 9.73
CA HIS A 47 23.68 36.29 9.19
C HIS A 47 23.40 34.97 9.91
N TYR A 48 23.23 35.01 11.24
CA TYR A 48 22.84 33.83 12.00
C TYR A 48 21.45 33.32 11.58
N ALA A 49 20.45 34.20 11.55
CA ALA A 49 19.07 33.83 11.19
C ALA A 49 18.98 33.30 9.75
N MET A 50 19.64 33.95 8.80
CA MET A 50 19.69 33.50 7.41
C MET A 50 20.50 32.22 7.22
N GLY A 51 21.55 32.02 8.02
CA GLY A 51 22.30 30.76 8.03
C GLY A 51 21.44 29.57 8.44
N LEU A 52 20.60 29.73 9.47
CA LEU A 52 19.61 28.72 9.87
C LEU A 52 18.60 28.47 8.74
N GLY A 53 18.06 29.54 8.14
CA GLY A 53 17.14 29.45 7.01
C GLY A 53 17.75 28.70 5.82
N ALA A 54 18.98 29.04 5.43
CA ALA A 54 19.70 28.39 4.35
C ALA A 54 19.94 26.91 4.60
N SER A 55 20.26 26.52 5.85
CA SER A 55 20.41 25.11 6.23
C SER A 55 19.11 24.31 6.03
N LEU A 56 17.96 24.91 6.36
CA LEU A 56 16.65 24.31 6.13
C LEU A 56 16.35 24.20 4.64
N MET A 57 16.66 25.24 3.83
CA MET A 57 16.47 25.23 2.38
C MET A 57 17.31 24.14 1.69
N LEU A 58 18.57 23.95 2.13
CA LEU A 58 19.41 22.86 1.62
C LEU A 58 18.84 21.48 2.00
N GLY A 59 18.40 21.30 3.24
CA GLY A 59 17.75 20.08 3.69
C GLY A 59 16.48 19.76 2.89
N TRP A 60 15.65 20.77 2.63
CA TRP A 60 14.42 20.64 1.86
C TRP A 60 14.67 20.35 0.37
N THR A 61 15.69 20.98 -0.21
CA THR A 61 16.18 20.69 -1.57
C THR A 61 16.52 19.21 -1.71
N VAL A 62 17.34 18.67 -0.79
CA VAL A 62 17.72 17.25 -0.79
C VAL A 62 16.50 16.34 -0.58
N LEU A 63 15.57 16.72 0.31
CA LEU A 63 14.34 15.97 0.56
C LEU A 63 13.47 15.86 -0.71
N LEU A 64 13.33 16.94 -1.48
CA LEU A 64 12.55 16.95 -2.73
C LEU A 64 13.23 16.12 -3.83
N LEU A 65 14.56 16.19 -3.96
CA LEU A 65 15.31 15.32 -4.88
C LEU A 65 15.23 13.84 -4.48
N TRP A 66 15.23 13.53 -3.18
CA TRP A 66 14.97 12.19 -2.69
C TRP A 66 13.53 11.76 -2.98
N ALA A 67 12.54 12.64 -2.84
CA ALA A 67 11.15 12.35 -3.16
C ALA A 67 10.96 11.94 -4.63
N ASP A 68 11.67 12.61 -5.56
CA ASP A 68 11.63 12.34 -7.00
C ASP A 68 12.01 10.91 -7.38
N GLN A 69 12.84 10.24 -6.57
CA GLN A 69 13.22 8.83 -6.79
C GLN A 69 12.03 7.87 -6.68
N ARG A 70 11.02 8.21 -5.86
CA ARG A 70 9.79 7.42 -5.69
C ARG A 70 8.57 8.36 -5.61
N PRO A 71 8.21 9.01 -6.73
CA PRO A 71 7.38 10.21 -6.70
C PRO A 71 5.94 9.92 -6.27
N VAL A 72 5.40 8.74 -6.59
CA VAL A 72 4.04 8.35 -6.20
C VAL A 72 3.97 7.95 -4.72
N GLU A 73 4.95 7.19 -4.23
CA GLU A 73 5.03 6.76 -2.82
C GLU A 73 5.25 7.96 -1.89
N ARG A 74 6.02 8.95 -2.34
CA ARG A 74 6.48 10.10 -1.54
C ARG A 74 5.71 11.40 -1.82
N ARG A 75 4.57 11.30 -2.52
CA ARG A 75 3.71 12.45 -2.90
C ARG A 75 3.28 13.34 -1.74
N GLY A 76 3.24 12.80 -0.52
CA GLY A 76 2.90 13.55 0.70
C GLY A 76 3.82 14.75 0.98
N ILE A 77 5.07 14.72 0.50
CA ILE A 77 6.03 15.81 0.68
C ILE A 77 5.53 17.11 0.03
N LEU A 78 4.78 17.03 -1.07
CA LEU A 78 4.20 18.21 -1.73
C LEU A 78 3.20 18.94 -0.81
N LEU A 79 2.37 18.21 -0.05
CA LEU A 79 1.43 18.82 0.90
C LEU A 79 2.12 19.46 2.09
N ILE A 80 3.17 18.83 2.61
CA ILE A 80 4.00 19.43 3.67
C ILE A 80 4.62 20.73 3.16
N THR A 81 5.10 20.75 1.91
CA THR A 81 5.67 21.96 1.30
C THR A 81 4.62 23.06 1.10
N VAL A 82 3.38 22.72 0.70
CA VAL A 82 2.26 23.67 0.65
C VAL A 82 2.03 24.32 2.03
N PHE A 83 2.07 23.55 3.11
CA PHE A 83 1.93 24.08 4.47
C PHE A 83 3.05 25.06 4.83
N VAL A 84 4.29 24.76 4.47
CA VAL A 84 5.44 25.67 4.66
C VAL A 84 5.24 26.97 3.86
N ILE A 85 4.75 26.88 2.62
CA ILE A 85 4.47 28.06 1.78
C ILE A 85 3.41 28.96 2.42
N PHE A 86 2.35 28.39 3.01
CA PHE A 86 1.38 29.18 3.76
C PHE A 86 2.00 29.92 4.95
N GLY A 87 2.87 29.26 5.71
CA GLY A 87 3.61 29.90 6.80
C GLY A 87 4.47 31.07 6.32
N MET A 88 5.17 30.91 5.19
CA MET A 88 5.96 31.99 4.58
C MET A 88 5.09 33.14 4.07
N ALA A 89 3.91 32.84 3.49
CA ALA A 89 2.98 33.87 3.06
C ALA A 89 2.45 34.71 4.24
N LEU A 90 2.14 34.07 5.37
CA LEU A 90 1.74 34.75 6.61
C LEU A 90 2.86 35.64 7.17
N ALA A 91 4.11 35.14 7.19
CA ALA A 91 5.27 35.92 7.60
C ALA A 91 5.46 37.16 6.69
N GLY A 92 5.26 36.99 5.38
CA GLY A 92 5.28 38.10 4.43
C GLY A 92 4.16 39.11 4.67
N ALA A 93 2.95 38.65 5.02
CA ALA A 93 1.82 39.54 5.32
C ALA A 93 2.07 40.36 6.58
N TYR A 94 2.60 39.73 7.63
CA TYR A 94 3.04 40.42 8.84
C TYR A 94 4.13 41.46 8.54
N ALA A 95 5.11 41.14 7.68
CA ALA A 95 6.17 42.08 7.31
C ALA A 95 5.63 43.32 6.57
N VAL A 96 4.57 43.15 5.75
CA VAL A 96 3.91 44.29 5.10
C VAL A 96 3.10 45.10 6.11
N ASP A 97 2.31 44.45 6.95
CA ASP A 97 1.44 45.10 7.95
C ASP A 97 2.24 45.91 8.99
N SER A 98 3.37 45.38 9.43
CA SER A 98 4.30 46.05 10.36
C SER A 98 5.15 47.15 9.71
N GLY A 99 5.04 47.37 8.41
CA GLY A 99 5.84 48.36 7.67
C GLY A 99 7.30 47.95 7.42
N LEU A 100 7.69 46.71 7.74
CA LEU A 100 9.03 46.18 7.48
C LEU A 100 9.32 46.02 5.98
N MET A 101 8.30 45.76 5.17
CA MET A 101 8.45 45.60 3.73
C MET A 101 7.32 46.27 2.95
N ALA A 102 7.68 46.98 1.88
CA ALA A 102 6.70 47.60 1.00
C ALA A 102 5.91 46.54 0.22
N LEU A 103 4.57 46.68 0.19
CA LEU A 103 3.66 45.76 -0.49
C LEU A 103 4.09 45.42 -1.94
N PRO A 104 4.46 46.39 -2.81
CA PRO A 104 4.84 46.08 -4.18
C PRO A 104 6.04 45.13 -4.31
N ARG A 105 6.95 45.14 -3.32
CA ARG A 105 8.11 44.24 -3.30
C ARG A 105 7.74 42.82 -2.91
N MET A 106 6.64 42.63 -2.17
CA MET A 106 6.16 41.32 -1.73
C MET A 106 5.27 40.62 -2.78
N ILE A 107 4.60 41.38 -3.65
CA ILE A 107 3.69 40.84 -4.68
C ILE A 107 4.34 39.73 -5.53
N PRO A 108 5.55 39.89 -6.10
CA PRO A 108 6.17 38.83 -6.91
C PRO A 108 6.36 37.52 -6.13
N THR A 109 6.78 37.62 -4.87
CA THR A 109 6.95 36.47 -3.98
C THR A 109 5.63 35.75 -3.74
N TRP A 110 4.55 36.47 -3.47
CA TRP A 110 3.23 35.87 -3.29
C TRP A 110 2.66 35.27 -4.56
N VAL A 111 2.89 35.89 -5.72
CA VAL A 111 2.50 35.31 -7.02
C VAL A 111 3.24 33.98 -7.26
N PHE A 112 4.54 33.94 -7.00
CA PHE A 112 5.33 32.71 -7.12
C PHE A 112 4.89 31.64 -6.12
N GLN A 113 4.64 32.02 -4.86
CA GLN A 113 4.11 31.11 -3.84
C GLN A 113 2.74 30.55 -4.22
N ALA A 114 1.83 31.39 -4.72
CA ALA A 114 0.52 30.95 -5.20
C ALA A 114 0.65 29.96 -6.36
N PHE A 115 1.56 30.22 -7.30
CA PHE A 115 1.89 29.27 -8.37
C PHE A 115 2.36 27.91 -7.82
N LEU A 116 3.29 27.90 -6.86
CA LEU A 116 3.77 26.66 -6.24
C LEU A 116 2.65 25.91 -5.50
N VAL A 117 1.79 26.61 -4.77
CA VAL A 117 0.63 26.00 -4.09
C VAL A 117 -0.30 25.34 -5.09
N VAL A 118 -0.62 26.02 -6.19
CA VAL A 118 -1.47 25.47 -7.26
C VAL A 118 -0.80 24.26 -7.89
N LEU A 119 0.48 24.36 -8.27
CA LEU A 119 1.23 23.27 -8.90
C LEU A 119 1.29 22.04 -7.99
N PHE A 120 1.66 22.20 -6.72
CA PHE A 120 1.83 21.10 -5.77
C PHE A 120 0.50 20.45 -5.40
N SER A 121 -0.54 21.25 -5.18
CA SER A 121 -1.88 20.75 -4.88
C SER A 121 -2.46 19.98 -6.08
N TYR A 122 -2.30 20.54 -7.29
CA TYR A 122 -2.72 19.90 -8.53
C TYR A 122 -2.00 18.56 -8.74
N SER A 123 -0.66 18.55 -8.68
CA SER A 123 0.14 17.33 -8.83
C SER A 123 -0.21 16.26 -7.79
N TYR A 124 -0.44 16.67 -6.53
CA TYR A 124 -0.86 15.76 -5.47
C TYR A 124 -2.23 15.13 -5.76
N TRP A 125 -3.27 15.93 -6.01
CA TRP A 125 -4.62 15.40 -6.26
C TRP A 125 -4.71 14.57 -7.53
N ARG A 126 -4.05 15.02 -8.60
CA ARG A 126 -3.98 14.28 -9.86
C ARG A 126 -3.33 12.91 -9.68
N SER A 127 -2.22 12.84 -8.95
CA SER A 127 -1.57 11.56 -8.63
C SER A 127 -2.45 10.63 -7.78
N ARG A 128 -3.24 11.20 -6.85
CA ARG A 128 -4.16 10.43 -6.01
C ARG A 128 -5.30 9.84 -6.83
N ALA A 129 -5.88 10.61 -7.75
CA ALA A 129 -6.92 10.13 -8.67
C ALA A 129 -6.39 9.01 -9.57
N ALA A 130 -5.16 9.14 -10.09
CA ALA A 130 -4.52 8.11 -10.91
C ALA A 130 -4.23 6.81 -10.13
N VAL A 131 -3.88 6.91 -8.84
CA VAL A 131 -3.69 5.74 -7.96
C VAL A 131 -5.03 5.08 -7.63
N ALA A 132 -6.08 5.86 -7.37
CA ALA A 132 -7.42 5.34 -7.11
C ALA A 132 -8.00 4.60 -8.32
N ALA A 133 -7.91 5.19 -9.52
CA ALA A 133 -8.38 4.57 -10.76
C ALA A 133 -7.60 3.29 -11.13
N LYS A 134 -6.35 3.15 -10.68
CA LYS A 134 -5.56 1.92 -10.85
C LYS A 134 -5.88 0.82 -9.82
N GLY A 135 -6.55 1.19 -8.72
CA GLY A 135 -6.99 0.27 -7.66
C GLY A 135 -8.43 -0.23 -7.81
N GLU A 136 -9.20 0.27 -8.78
CA GLU A 136 -10.49 -0.31 -9.15
C GLU A 136 -10.23 -1.66 -9.85
N GLY A 137 -10.40 -2.75 -9.09
CA GLY A 137 -10.10 -4.13 -9.52
C GLY A 137 -9.05 -4.83 -8.65
N THR A 138 -8.49 -4.16 -7.64
CA THR A 138 -7.53 -4.77 -6.71
C THR A 138 -7.95 -4.62 -5.26
N THR A 139 -8.35 -5.73 -4.65
CA THR A 139 -8.77 -5.79 -3.25
C THR A 139 -7.55 -6.14 -2.37
N THR A 140 -7.45 -5.53 -1.18
CA THR A 140 -6.41 -5.91 -0.21
C THR A 140 -6.60 -7.35 0.24
N LEU A 141 -5.51 -8.05 0.61
CA LEU A 141 -5.62 -9.42 1.15
C LEU A 141 -6.58 -9.50 2.36
N ALA A 142 -6.61 -8.48 3.21
CA ALA A 142 -7.50 -8.46 4.37
C ALA A 142 -8.98 -8.41 3.98
N ALA A 143 -9.33 -7.56 3.00
CA ALA A 143 -10.69 -7.48 2.49
C ALA A 143 -11.08 -8.74 1.70
N ALA A 144 -10.17 -9.26 0.87
CA ALA A 144 -10.40 -10.50 0.14
C ALA A 144 -10.59 -11.70 1.08
N ALA A 145 -9.79 -11.78 2.13
CA ALA A 145 -9.95 -12.80 3.17
C ALA A 145 -11.30 -12.66 3.90
N ALA A 146 -11.74 -11.44 4.20
CA ALA A 146 -13.04 -11.22 4.83
C ALA A 146 -14.20 -11.66 3.91
N GLU A 147 -14.12 -11.38 2.61
CA GLU A 147 -15.09 -11.82 1.61
C GLU A 147 -15.13 -13.35 1.50
N PHE A 148 -13.97 -13.99 1.34
CA PHE A 148 -13.88 -15.46 1.29
C PHE A 148 -14.40 -16.10 2.58
N LEU A 149 -14.04 -15.55 3.73
CA LEU A 149 -14.50 -16.04 5.03
C LEU A 149 -15.95 -15.63 5.31
N SER A 150 -16.63 -14.85 4.48
CA SER A 150 -18.07 -14.60 4.65
C SER A 150 -18.95 -15.72 4.08
N GLN A 151 -18.37 -16.64 3.30
CA GLN A 151 -19.08 -17.77 2.72
C GLN A 151 -19.59 -18.75 3.80
N GLY A 152 -20.63 -19.53 3.48
CA GLY A 152 -21.32 -20.38 4.45
C GLY A 152 -20.70 -21.76 4.62
N ARG A 153 -20.51 -22.48 3.50
CA ARG A 153 -20.08 -23.87 3.46
C ARG A 153 -18.69 -24.01 2.84
N PHE A 154 -17.81 -24.70 3.53
CA PHE A 154 -16.42 -24.85 3.11
C PHE A 154 -16.08 -26.30 2.82
N ALA A 155 -15.16 -26.51 1.88
CA ALA A 155 -14.34 -27.71 1.86
C ALA A 155 -12.87 -27.35 2.12
N VAL A 156 -12.17 -28.22 2.85
CA VAL A 156 -10.71 -28.14 3.02
C VAL A 156 -10.09 -29.35 2.33
N ALA A 157 -9.27 -29.09 1.31
CA ALA A 157 -8.56 -30.13 0.57
C ALA A 157 -7.16 -30.36 1.14
N GLY A 158 -6.84 -31.63 1.40
CA GLY A 158 -5.55 -32.06 1.97
C GLY A 158 -5.57 -32.37 3.46
N VAL A 159 -6.76 -32.54 4.06
CA VAL A 159 -6.87 -32.89 5.49
C VAL A 159 -6.27 -34.27 5.72
N SER A 160 -5.31 -34.38 6.64
CA SER A 160 -4.50 -35.60 6.83
C SER A 160 -5.00 -36.45 8.00
N ARG A 161 -4.87 -37.78 7.89
CA ARG A 161 -5.12 -38.72 9.00
C ARG A 161 -4.18 -38.50 10.19
N ALA A 162 -2.99 -37.95 9.94
CA ALA A 162 -2.00 -37.69 10.99
C ALA A 162 -2.37 -36.50 11.90
N GLY A 163 -3.41 -35.72 11.57
CA GLY A 163 -3.96 -34.66 12.44
C GLY A 163 -3.12 -33.37 12.56
N ASN A 164 -1.85 -33.41 12.18
CA ASN A 164 -0.87 -32.35 12.36
C ASN A 164 -0.84 -31.32 11.21
N SER A 165 -1.34 -31.66 10.01
CA SER A 165 -1.13 -30.81 8.83
C SER A 165 -1.78 -29.42 8.94
N PRO A 166 -1.29 -28.42 8.18
CA PRO A 166 -1.94 -27.11 8.08
C PRO A 166 -3.43 -27.21 7.70
N ALA A 167 -3.78 -28.18 6.84
CA ALA A 167 -5.17 -28.45 6.45
C ALA A 167 -6.04 -28.85 7.66
N ASN A 168 -5.52 -29.70 8.56
CA ASN A 168 -6.23 -30.11 9.78
C ASN A 168 -6.48 -28.92 10.72
N LEU A 169 -5.47 -28.05 10.88
CA LEU A 169 -5.60 -26.85 11.71
C LEU A 169 -6.65 -25.87 11.16
N ILE A 170 -6.64 -25.65 9.84
CA ILE A 170 -7.64 -24.80 9.17
C ILE A 170 -9.03 -25.42 9.30
N TYR A 171 -9.16 -26.74 9.07
CA TYR A 171 -10.42 -27.47 9.18
C TYR A 171 -11.05 -27.31 10.56
N ARG A 172 -10.29 -27.60 11.63
CA ARG A 172 -10.75 -27.43 13.02
C ARG A 172 -11.18 -26.01 13.31
N LYS A 173 -10.36 -25.01 12.96
CA LYS A 173 -10.66 -23.60 13.25
C LYS A 173 -11.91 -23.10 12.51
N LEU A 174 -12.14 -23.55 11.28
CA LEU A 174 -13.38 -23.22 10.55
C LEU A 174 -14.61 -23.84 11.23
N LYS A 175 -14.52 -25.11 11.68
CA LYS A 175 -15.60 -25.78 12.42
C LYS A 175 -15.88 -25.14 13.78
N GLU A 176 -14.84 -24.83 14.54
CA GLU A 176 -14.93 -24.11 15.82
C GLU A 176 -15.62 -22.74 15.65
N GLY A 177 -15.42 -22.10 14.49
CA GLY A 177 -16.13 -20.88 14.09
C GLY A 177 -17.59 -21.07 13.67
N GLY A 178 -18.17 -22.26 13.86
CA GLY A 178 -19.58 -22.55 13.60
C GLY A 178 -19.94 -22.77 12.12
N ARG A 179 -18.96 -23.01 11.25
CA ARG A 179 -19.19 -23.23 9.82
C ARG A 179 -19.45 -24.69 9.50
N GLN A 180 -20.18 -24.94 8.41
CA GLN A 180 -20.26 -26.27 7.82
C GLN A 180 -18.98 -26.52 6.99
N VAL A 181 -18.20 -27.53 7.37
CA VAL A 181 -16.89 -27.79 6.75
C VAL A 181 -16.74 -29.27 6.40
N PHE A 182 -16.44 -29.55 5.14
CA PHE A 182 -16.17 -30.89 4.64
C PHE A 182 -14.66 -31.10 4.42
N ALA A 183 -14.17 -32.27 4.78
CA ALA A 183 -12.78 -32.64 4.56
C ALA A 183 -12.64 -33.46 3.28
N THR A 184 -11.62 -33.18 2.47
CA THR A 184 -11.27 -34.03 1.33
C THR A 184 -9.84 -34.55 1.38
N ASN A 185 -9.70 -35.85 1.13
CA ASN A 185 -8.45 -36.58 1.01
C ASN A 185 -8.71 -37.92 0.28
N PRO A 186 -8.14 -38.14 -0.92
CA PRO A 186 -8.31 -39.39 -1.66
C PRO A 186 -7.90 -40.67 -0.89
N ASN A 187 -7.04 -40.52 0.12
CA ASN A 187 -6.41 -41.62 0.85
C ASN A 187 -6.98 -41.80 2.27
N ALA A 188 -8.11 -41.19 2.60
CA ALA A 188 -8.75 -41.30 3.90
C ALA A 188 -10.28 -41.35 3.77
N GLU A 189 -10.92 -42.19 4.58
CA GLU A 189 -12.38 -42.25 4.69
C GLU A 189 -12.90 -41.46 5.89
N THR A 190 -12.05 -41.24 6.90
CA THR A 190 -12.36 -40.45 8.09
C THR A 190 -11.15 -39.61 8.52
N VAL A 191 -11.40 -38.39 8.98
CA VAL A 191 -10.40 -37.46 9.55
C VAL A 191 -11.07 -36.61 10.63
N GLU A 192 -10.37 -36.28 11.70
CA GLU A 192 -10.91 -35.43 12.80
C GLU A 192 -12.25 -35.93 13.40
N GLY A 193 -12.57 -37.22 13.23
CA GLY A 193 -13.84 -37.82 13.65
C GLY A 193 -15.00 -37.67 12.66
N ASP A 194 -14.78 -37.00 11.53
CA ASP A 194 -15.78 -36.75 10.48
C ASP A 194 -15.54 -37.61 9.22
N PRO A 195 -16.57 -37.83 8.37
CA PRO A 195 -16.39 -38.36 7.04
C PRO A 195 -15.40 -37.53 6.20
N CYS A 196 -14.51 -38.22 5.50
CA CYS A 196 -13.57 -37.62 4.56
C CYS A 196 -13.88 -38.13 3.15
N TYR A 197 -14.04 -37.20 2.21
CA TYR A 197 -14.44 -37.53 0.84
C TYR A 197 -13.21 -37.57 -0.07
N ARG A 198 -13.22 -38.42 -1.09
CA ARG A 198 -12.05 -38.57 -1.96
C ARG A 198 -11.86 -37.36 -2.88
N SER A 199 -12.94 -36.66 -3.21
CA SER A 199 -12.94 -35.49 -4.08
C SER A 199 -14.02 -34.48 -3.67
N LEU A 200 -13.95 -33.26 -4.20
CA LEU A 200 -15.02 -32.27 -4.03
C LEU A 200 -16.34 -32.69 -4.70
N LEU A 201 -16.27 -33.62 -5.67
CA LEU A 201 -17.44 -34.10 -6.43
C LEU A 201 -18.24 -35.15 -5.66
N GLU A 202 -17.65 -35.77 -4.64
CA GLU A 202 -18.30 -36.76 -3.76
C GLU A 202 -18.94 -36.13 -2.52
N LEU A 203 -18.86 -34.81 -2.37
CA LEU A 203 -19.46 -34.12 -1.23
C LEU A 203 -20.99 -34.28 -1.24
N PRO A 204 -21.62 -34.48 -0.07
CA PRO A 204 -23.07 -34.69 0.02
C PRO A 204 -23.85 -33.40 -0.28
N GLU A 205 -23.19 -32.25 -0.19
CA GLU A 205 -23.74 -30.93 -0.44
C GLU A 205 -22.73 -30.08 -1.22
N ARG A 206 -23.26 -29.13 -2.01
CA ARG A 206 -22.40 -28.12 -2.64
C ARG A 206 -21.82 -27.19 -1.58
N VAL A 207 -20.55 -26.85 -1.77
CA VAL A 207 -19.81 -25.89 -0.95
C VAL A 207 -19.66 -24.56 -1.69
N ASP A 208 -19.55 -23.48 -0.93
CA ASP A 208 -19.42 -22.13 -1.46
C ASP A 208 -17.95 -21.76 -1.68
N ALA A 209 -17.06 -22.29 -0.84
CA ALA A 209 -15.64 -21.95 -0.82
C ALA A 209 -14.74 -23.17 -0.54
N VAL A 210 -13.57 -23.18 -1.16
CA VAL A 210 -12.57 -24.25 -1.00
C VAL A 210 -11.24 -23.68 -0.55
N VAL A 211 -10.70 -24.22 0.55
CA VAL A 211 -9.30 -24.01 0.93
C VAL A 211 -8.47 -25.20 0.42
N ILE A 212 -7.50 -24.91 -0.44
CA ILE A 212 -6.57 -25.91 -0.98
C ILE A 212 -5.30 -25.86 -0.13
N ALA A 213 -5.08 -26.93 0.64
CA ALA A 213 -3.93 -27.11 1.53
C ALA A 213 -3.21 -28.46 1.22
N THR A 214 -3.04 -28.75 -0.07
CA THR A 214 -2.34 -29.93 -0.63
C THR A 214 -0.93 -29.57 -1.11
N HIS A 215 -0.16 -30.55 -1.61
CA HIS A 215 1.09 -30.26 -2.33
C HIS A 215 0.81 -29.45 -3.61
N PRO A 216 1.69 -28.51 -4.05
CA PRO A 216 1.46 -27.70 -5.24
C PRO A 216 1.13 -28.50 -6.50
N ASP A 217 1.81 -29.64 -6.71
CA ASP A 217 1.60 -30.52 -7.87
C ASP A 217 0.19 -31.15 -7.93
N LYS A 218 -0.54 -31.16 -6.81
CA LYS A 218 -1.92 -31.66 -6.73
C LYS A 218 -2.96 -30.54 -6.78
N SER A 219 -2.53 -29.29 -6.72
CA SER A 219 -3.44 -28.16 -6.58
C SER A 219 -4.25 -27.88 -7.85
N ILE A 220 -3.71 -28.19 -9.03
CA ILE A 220 -4.44 -28.10 -10.30
C ILE A 220 -5.61 -29.10 -10.37
N GLU A 221 -5.43 -30.31 -9.84
CA GLU A 221 -6.49 -31.32 -9.82
C GLU A 221 -7.67 -30.86 -8.95
N VAL A 222 -7.38 -30.33 -7.76
CA VAL A 222 -8.40 -29.76 -6.88
C VAL A 222 -9.06 -28.53 -7.52
N ALA A 223 -8.31 -27.66 -8.20
CA ALA A 223 -8.85 -26.51 -8.92
C ALA A 223 -9.83 -26.91 -10.04
N ARG A 224 -9.56 -28.01 -10.76
CA ARG A 224 -10.48 -28.58 -11.76
C ARG A 224 -11.77 -29.09 -11.10
N GLN A 225 -11.65 -29.79 -9.98
CA GLN A 225 -12.81 -30.22 -9.19
C GLN A 225 -13.64 -29.04 -8.69
N CYS A 226 -13.01 -27.91 -8.29
CA CYS A 226 -13.74 -26.69 -7.93
C CYS A 226 -14.63 -26.20 -9.08
N LYS A 227 -14.07 -26.10 -10.29
CA LYS A 227 -14.83 -25.67 -11.48
C LYS A 227 -16.02 -26.59 -11.77
N GLU A 228 -15.78 -27.90 -11.75
CA GLU A 228 -16.83 -28.90 -12.03
C GLU A 228 -17.91 -28.92 -10.94
N ALA A 229 -17.52 -28.71 -9.67
CA ALA A 229 -18.44 -28.53 -8.55
C ALA A 229 -19.15 -27.16 -8.53
N GLY A 230 -18.80 -26.23 -9.43
CA GLY A 230 -19.37 -24.88 -9.49
C GLY A 230 -18.93 -23.97 -8.34
N VAL A 231 -17.75 -24.21 -7.76
CA VAL A 231 -17.18 -23.39 -6.69
C VAL A 231 -16.41 -22.23 -7.29
N HIS A 232 -16.72 -21.01 -6.85
CA HIS A 232 -16.08 -19.79 -7.34
C HIS A 232 -15.14 -19.13 -6.32
N TYR A 233 -15.17 -19.51 -5.04
CA TYR A 233 -14.23 -19.00 -4.03
C TYR A 233 -13.14 -20.02 -3.72
N VAL A 234 -11.89 -19.72 -4.07
CA VAL A 234 -10.75 -20.64 -3.91
C VAL A 234 -9.58 -19.95 -3.20
N TRP A 235 -9.09 -20.54 -2.10
CA TRP A 235 -7.91 -20.05 -1.38
C TRP A 235 -6.81 -21.11 -1.38
N PHE A 236 -5.67 -20.79 -1.99
CA PHE A 236 -4.46 -21.60 -1.92
C PHE A 236 -3.66 -21.27 -0.66
N HIS A 237 -3.49 -22.25 0.23
CA HIS A 237 -2.72 -22.07 1.46
C HIS A 237 -1.25 -21.78 1.17
N ARG A 238 -0.64 -20.86 1.91
CA ARG A 238 0.82 -20.70 1.98
C ARG A 238 1.24 -20.22 3.37
N SER A 239 2.31 -20.81 3.86
CA SER A 239 2.98 -20.55 5.14
C SER A 239 4.48 -20.28 4.89
N ILE A 240 5.28 -20.24 5.97
CA ILE A 240 6.73 -20.01 5.94
C ILE A 240 7.47 -21.18 5.26
N ASP A 241 7.00 -22.40 5.49
CA ASP A 241 7.57 -23.69 5.12
C ASP A 241 7.12 -24.22 3.75
N GLY A 242 6.11 -23.60 3.15
CA GLY A 242 5.58 -24.01 1.84
C GLY A 242 4.12 -23.64 1.66
N GLY A 243 3.43 -24.32 0.75
CA GLY A 243 2.02 -24.09 0.49
C GLY A 243 1.50 -24.93 -0.66
N SER A 244 0.34 -24.56 -1.16
CA SER A 244 -0.39 -25.20 -2.26
C SER A 244 -0.46 -24.33 -3.50
N VAL A 245 0.24 -23.20 -3.51
CA VAL A 245 0.22 -22.28 -4.65
C VAL A 245 0.95 -22.91 -5.83
N SER A 246 0.27 -23.03 -6.96
CA SER A 246 0.78 -23.49 -8.25
C SER A 246 0.36 -22.51 -9.33
N ASP A 247 1.29 -22.07 -10.18
CA ASP A 247 1.01 -21.10 -11.25
C ASP A 247 -0.02 -21.64 -12.25
N GLU A 248 0.03 -22.95 -12.56
CA GLU A 248 -0.95 -23.61 -13.42
C GLU A 248 -2.35 -23.57 -12.78
N ALA A 249 -2.46 -23.88 -11.49
CA ALA A 249 -3.75 -23.88 -10.78
C ALA A 249 -4.32 -22.46 -10.64
N LEU A 250 -3.47 -21.47 -10.41
CA LEU A 250 -3.87 -20.06 -10.35
C LEU A 250 -4.38 -19.56 -11.71
N ALA A 251 -3.64 -19.84 -12.79
CA ALA A 251 -4.06 -19.48 -14.14
C ALA A 251 -5.41 -20.12 -14.49
N PHE A 252 -5.55 -21.42 -14.23
CA PHE A 252 -6.79 -22.14 -14.47
C PHE A 252 -7.98 -21.52 -13.69
N CYS A 253 -7.80 -21.19 -12.41
CA CYS A 253 -8.86 -20.56 -11.62
C CYS A 253 -9.28 -19.19 -12.15
N ARG A 254 -8.31 -18.38 -12.60
CA ARG A 254 -8.59 -17.08 -13.21
C ARG A 254 -9.35 -17.22 -14.54
N ASP A 255 -8.98 -18.20 -15.35
CA ASP A 255 -9.59 -18.42 -16.67
C ASP A 255 -11.08 -18.76 -16.60
N TYR A 256 -11.54 -19.46 -15.55
CA TYR A 256 -12.98 -19.70 -15.35
C TYR A 256 -13.68 -18.66 -14.46
N GLY A 257 -12.96 -17.61 -14.02
CA GLY A 257 -13.53 -16.51 -13.25
C GLY A 257 -13.78 -16.84 -11.78
N ALA A 258 -12.97 -17.68 -11.15
CA ALA A 258 -13.00 -17.81 -9.70
C ALA A 258 -12.40 -16.59 -9.01
N PHE A 259 -12.96 -16.25 -7.86
CA PHE A 259 -12.32 -15.44 -6.83
C PHE A 259 -11.19 -16.25 -6.19
N VAL A 260 -9.94 -15.80 -6.36
CA VAL A 260 -8.75 -16.55 -5.94
C VAL A 260 -7.91 -15.78 -4.94
N ILE A 261 -7.61 -16.39 -3.80
CA ILE A 261 -6.56 -15.90 -2.88
C ILE A 261 -5.29 -16.76 -3.08
N PRO A 262 -4.23 -16.22 -3.70
CA PRO A 262 -3.06 -16.99 -4.16
C PRO A 262 -1.96 -17.07 -3.08
N GLY A 263 -2.33 -17.42 -1.84
CA GLY A 263 -1.38 -17.58 -0.74
C GLY A 263 -1.84 -16.97 0.59
N GLY A 264 -1.04 -17.21 1.62
CA GLY A 264 -1.38 -16.90 3.01
C GLY A 264 -2.16 -18.05 3.68
N CYS A 265 -2.29 -17.97 5.00
CA CYS A 265 -3.06 -18.91 5.80
C CYS A 265 -4.39 -18.26 6.25
N PRO A 266 -5.56 -18.89 6.04
CA PRO A 266 -6.85 -18.39 6.54
C PRO A 266 -6.86 -18.13 8.05
N MET A 267 -6.06 -18.87 8.83
CA MET A 267 -5.96 -18.69 10.28
C MET A 267 -5.42 -17.31 10.71
N MET A 268 -4.77 -16.57 9.80
CA MET A 268 -4.33 -15.18 10.01
C MET A 268 -5.49 -14.17 10.00
N HIS A 269 -6.68 -14.59 9.57
CA HIS A 269 -7.88 -13.77 9.41
C HIS A 269 -9.10 -14.34 10.16
N LEU A 270 -9.11 -15.65 10.48
CA LEU A 270 -10.12 -16.27 11.32
C LEU A 270 -9.99 -15.80 12.79
N MET A 271 -11.03 -15.15 13.29
CA MET A 271 -11.09 -14.64 14.67
C MET A 271 -11.51 -15.73 15.67
N PRO A 272 -10.90 -15.78 16.87
CA PRO A 272 -9.74 -15.01 17.28
C PRO A 272 -8.44 -15.48 16.57
N VAL A 273 -7.61 -14.53 16.15
CA VAL A 273 -6.29 -14.83 15.56
C VAL A 273 -5.29 -15.06 16.69
N ASP A 274 -4.67 -16.23 16.74
CA ASP A 274 -3.65 -16.57 17.74
C ASP A 274 -2.34 -15.80 17.51
N PHE A 275 -1.50 -15.76 18.54
CA PHE A 275 -0.23 -15.02 18.49
C PHE A 275 0.69 -15.52 17.37
N GLY A 276 0.76 -16.83 17.14
CA GLY A 276 1.57 -17.43 16.08
C GLY A 276 1.18 -16.92 14.69
N HIS A 277 -0.11 -16.93 14.37
CA HIS A 277 -0.61 -16.43 13.09
C HIS A 277 -0.53 -14.91 12.95
N ARG A 278 -0.58 -14.13 14.04
CA ARG A 278 -0.27 -12.69 14.00
C ARG A 278 1.18 -12.43 13.61
N CYS A 279 2.13 -13.14 14.22
CA CYS A 279 3.55 -13.03 13.91
C CYS A 279 3.86 -13.52 12.49
N MET A 280 3.30 -14.67 12.09
CA MET A 280 3.44 -15.22 10.74
C MET A 280 2.97 -14.22 9.69
N ARG A 281 1.82 -13.56 9.90
CA ARG A 281 1.30 -12.52 9.00
C ARG A 281 2.30 -11.38 8.84
N GLY A 282 2.93 -10.92 9.93
CA GLY A 282 3.97 -9.90 9.89
C GLY A 282 5.20 -10.34 9.06
N VAL A 283 5.72 -11.55 9.32
CA VAL A 283 6.89 -12.09 8.61
C VAL A 283 6.62 -12.29 7.12
N LEU A 284 5.49 -12.91 6.76
CA LEU A 284 5.14 -13.15 5.35
C LEU A 284 4.88 -11.84 4.60
N ASN A 285 4.34 -10.81 5.27
CA ASN A 285 4.19 -9.49 4.68
C ASN A 285 5.55 -8.82 4.42
N LEU A 286 6.47 -8.86 5.39
CA LEU A 286 7.82 -8.28 5.26
C LEU A 286 8.66 -8.99 4.18
N THR A 287 8.52 -10.30 4.06
CA THR A 287 9.25 -11.12 3.07
C THR A 287 8.59 -11.13 1.67
N GLY A 288 7.46 -10.44 1.49
CA GLY A 288 6.75 -10.37 0.21
C GLY A 288 6.10 -11.68 -0.22
N ARG A 289 5.90 -12.63 0.72
CA ARG A 289 5.28 -13.94 0.45
C ARG A 289 3.76 -13.93 0.56
N LEU A 290 3.17 -12.85 1.09
CA LEU A 290 1.74 -12.59 0.98
C LEU A 290 1.42 -11.83 -0.31
N PRO A 291 0.29 -12.17 -0.97
CA PRO A 291 -0.21 -11.35 -2.06
C PRO A 291 -0.57 -9.95 -1.53
N LYS A 292 -0.01 -8.92 -2.17
CA LYS A 292 -0.28 -7.52 -1.80
C LYS A 292 -1.64 -7.06 -2.29
N GLU A 293 -2.08 -7.64 -3.40
CA GLU A 293 -3.22 -7.25 -4.20
C GLU A 293 -3.89 -8.52 -4.74
N ILE A 294 -5.22 -8.58 -4.63
CA ILE A 294 -6.06 -9.66 -5.14
C ILE A 294 -6.88 -9.10 -6.30
N THR A 295 -6.66 -9.68 -7.48
CA THR A 295 -7.34 -9.39 -8.75
C THR A 295 -8.30 -10.50 -9.09
#